data_AF-A0A965PRA2-F1
#
_entry.id   AF-A0A965PRA2-F1
#
_cell.length_a   1.000
_cell.length_b   1.000
_cell.length_c   1.000
_cell.angle_alpha   90.00
_cell.angle_beta   90.00
_cell.angle_gamma   90.00
#
_symmetry.space_group_name_H-M   'P 1'
#
loop_
_entity.id
_entity.type
_entity.pdbx_description
1 polymer ?
#
loop_
_entity_poly.entity_id
_entity_poly.type
_entity_poly.pdbx_seq_one_letter_code
_entity_poly.pdbx_strand_id
1 'polypeptide(L)'
;MQNEVQLIIKSGGVETFTYTFDQCPNNTAFSCGTQRIQYQQFYPIIPDSLLNLMQAQGVTMDFYDGSDNLLGSLVFDYYDANYIYFVADIVECENLALDACYMTFSVNTLKETFMDLYPNESISLSYQFTDLNNFSQIGTFSRDFRIPATKRNVEALGPLYDYNFVDDVQSFSRKYTAELRVDTIPISRGYIRVMAAYKQQDFLSDFQIAFYSDAPNFVKELGEKKLKDLTDLPNLDEEVNFTNVTNITSERIWALIDRASGNKAFSEYGEANTR
;
A
#
# COMPACT_ATOMS: atom_id res chain seq x y z
N MET A 1 -32.64 11.60 -13.86
CA MET A 1 -31.20 11.56 -13.54
C MET A 1 -30.73 10.19 -13.98
N GLN A 2 -29.93 10.10 -15.04
CA GLN A 2 -29.33 8.82 -15.42
C GLN A 2 -28.21 8.56 -14.42
N ASN A 3 -28.25 7.42 -13.76
CA ASN A 3 -27.18 7.01 -12.86
C ASN A 3 -25.90 6.85 -13.70
N GLU A 4 -24.83 7.55 -13.34
CA GLU A 4 -23.57 7.51 -14.08
C GLU A 4 -22.69 6.40 -13.52
N VAL A 5 -22.33 5.44 -14.38
CA VAL A 5 -21.38 4.37 -14.02
C VAL A 5 -19.97 4.90 -14.26
N GLN A 6 -19.13 4.78 -13.23
CA GLN A 6 -17.74 5.21 -13.28
C GLN A 6 -16.82 4.04 -12.98
N LEU A 7 -15.77 3.91 -13.79
CA LEU A 7 -14.71 2.92 -13.61
C LEU A 7 -13.42 3.64 -13.29
N ILE A 8 -12.81 3.31 -12.16
CA ILE A 8 -11.58 3.96 -11.69
C ILE A 8 -10.49 2.90 -11.62
N ILE A 9 -9.37 3.15 -12.29
CA ILE A 9 -8.16 2.34 -12.16
C ILE A 9 -7.23 3.05 -11.18
N LYS A 10 -6.68 2.28 -10.25
CA LYS A 10 -5.62 2.72 -9.35
C LYS A 10 -4.32 2.14 -9.89
N SER A 11 -3.45 3.01 -10.37
CA SER A 11 -2.11 2.66 -10.84
C SER A 11 -1.07 3.27 -9.91
N GLY A 12 0.06 2.58 -9.72
CA GLY A 12 1.12 3.00 -8.80
C GLY A 12 1.09 2.23 -7.48
N GLY A 13 1.93 2.65 -6.55
CA GLY A 13 2.09 2.00 -5.26
C GLY A 13 3.06 2.77 -4.37
N VAL A 14 3.54 2.13 -3.31
CA VAL A 14 4.70 2.65 -2.59
C VAL A 14 5.94 2.25 -3.38
N GLU A 15 6.61 3.24 -3.95
CA GLU A 15 7.86 3.04 -4.67
C GLU A 15 8.99 3.63 -3.84
N THR A 16 10.05 2.83 -3.65
CA THR A 16 11.26 3.26 -2.96
C THR A 16 12.31 3.62 -3.99
N PHE A 17 12.84 4.84 -3.85
CA PHE A 17 13.90 5.37 -4.71
C PHE A 17 15.21 5.38 -3.93
N THR A 18 16.29 4.98 -4.60
CA THR A 18 17.65 5.07 -4.08
C THR A 18 18.43 6.02 -4.97
N TYR A 19 18.97 7.08 -4.36
CA TYR A 19 19.81 8.07 -5.04
C TYR A 19 21.23 7.98 -4.47
N THR A 20 22.16 7.47 -5.29
CA THR A 20 23.59 7.40 -4.95
C THR A 20 24.28 8.69 -5.39
N PHE A 21 25.03 9.31 -4.48
CA PHE A 21 25.81 10.50 -4.80
C PHE A 21 27.08 10.13 -5.57
N ASP A 22 27.52 11.01 -6.48
CA ASP A 22 28.78 10.81 -7.21
C ASP A 22 29.99 10.69 -6.29
N GLN A 23 29.99 11.43 -5.18
CA GLN A 23 30.96 11.38 -4.08
C GLN A 23 30.18 11.54 -2.78
N CYS A 24 30.58 10.84 -1.72
CA CYS A 24 29.92 10.99 -0.42
C CYS A 24 30.09 12.45 0.06
N PRO A 25 29.03 13.27 0.13
CA PRO A 25 29.08 14.61 0.68
C PRO A 25 29.77 14.64 2.03
N ASN A 26 30.72 15.56 2.19
CA ASN A 26 31.29 15.85 3.49
C ASN A 26 30.32 16.74 4.29
N ASN A 27 30.64 16.95 5.56
CA ASN A 27 29.86 17.75 6.52
C ASN A 27 29.63 19.24 6.13
N THR A 28 30.07 19.69 4.94
CA THR A 28 29.82 21.06 4.42
C THR A 28 28.67 21.12 3.40
N ALA A 29 28.14 19.98 2.98
CA ALA A 29 27.02 19.87 2.03
C ALA A 29 25.66 20.22 2.66
N PHE A 30 25.53 20.01 3.98
CA PHE A 30 24.37 20.39 4.75
C PHE A 30 24.66 21.70 5.47
N SER A 31 23.73 22.64 5.40
CA SER A 31 23.82 23.90 6.15
C SER A 31 22.57 24.10 7.00
N CYS A 32 22.82 24.49 8.25
CA CYS A 32 21.78 24.64 9.26
C CYS A 32 21.29 26.08 9.30
N GLY A 33 20.00 26.29 9.00
CA GLY A 33 19.27 27.51 9.29
C GLY A 33 18.54 27.41 10.64
N THR A 34 17.92 28.50 11.08
CA THR A 34 17.26 28.56 12.41
C THR A 34 16.04 27.66 12.58
N GLN A 35 15.51 27.06 11.51
CA GLN A 35 14.35 26.14 11.51
C GLN A 35 14.36 25.10 10.37
N ARG A 36 15.45 25.05 9.58
CA ARG A 36 15.53 24.25 8.36
C ARG A 36 16.96 23.78 8.14
N ILE A 37 17.14 22.50 7.78
CA ILE A 37 18.38 22.01 7.19
C ILE A 37 18.27 22.19 5.69
N GLN A 38 19.26 22.81 5.06
CA GLN A 38 19.32 22.92 3.60
C GLN A 38 20.45 22.03 3.07
N TYR A 39 20.15 21.27 2.04
CA TYR A 39 21.09 20.42 1.31
C TYR A 39 21.22 20.94 -0.11
N GLN A 40 22.44 21.23 -0.53
CA GLN A 40 22.69 21.63 -1.91
C GLN A 40 22.44 20.43 -2.83
N GLN A 41 21.64 20.61 -3.87
CA GLN A 41 21.28 19.51 -4.76
C GLN A 41 22.53 19.04 -5.53
N PHE A 42 23.04 17.85 -5.20
CA PHE A 42 24.12 17.18 -5.93
C PHE A 42 23.57 16.26 -7.02
N TYR A 43 24.43 15.90 -7.96
CA TYR A 43 24.10 14.94 -9.01
C TYR A 43 23.99 13.53 -8.41
N PRO A 44 22.97 12.72 -8.79
CA PRO A 44 21.94 13.00 -9.80
C PRO A 44 20.74 13.84 -9.27
N ILE A 45 20.24 14.73 -10.13
CA ILE A 45 19.10 15.62 -9.84
C ILE A 45 17.82 14.80 -9.64
N ILE A 46 17.18 14.95 -8.48
CA ILE A 46 15.83 14.44 -8.24
C ILE A 46 14.83 15.24 -9.11
N PRO A 47 13.99 14.59 -9.96
CA PRO A 47 13.04 15.28 -10.82
C PRO A 47 12.00 16.08 -10.03
N ASP A 48 11.60 17.24 -10.56
CA ASP A 48 10.58 18.11 -9.94
C ASP A 48 9.24 17.39 -9.68
N SER A 49 8.85 16.46 -10.55
CA SER A 49 7.61 15.68 -10.37
C SER A 49 7.65 14.84 -9.08
N LEU A 50 8.82 14.31 -8.73
CA LEU A 50 9.03 13.51 -7.53
C LEU A 50 9.13 14.41 -6.29
N LEU A 51 9.85 15.53 -6.38
CA LEU A 51 9.94 16.52 -5.30
C LEU A 51 8.57 17.11 -4.92
N ASN A 52 7.72 17.41 -5.90
CA ASN A 52 6.34 17.87 -5.65
C ASN A 52 5.50 16.81 -4.92
N LEU A 53 5.66 15.53 -5.28
CA LEU A 53 4.98 14.42 -4.58
C LEU A 53 5.50 14.28 -3.14
N MET A 54 6.81 14.36 -2.95
CA MET A 54 7.44 14.31 -1.62
C MET A 54 6.95 15.46 -0.73
N GLN A 55 6.78 16.65 -1.30
CA GLN A 55 6.28 17.83 -0.58
C GLN A 55 4.84 17.63 -0.09
N ALA A 56 3.98 17.13 -0.98
CA ALA A 56 2.58 16.91 -0.65
C ALA A 56 2.38 15.81 0.41
N GLN A 57 3.32 14.87 0.50
CA GLN A 57 3.24 13.69 1.38
C GLN A 57 4.04 13.83 2.68
N GLY A 58 4.96 14.79 2.80
CA GLY A 58 5.83 14.95 3.97
C GLY A 58 6.77 13.75 4.15
N VAL A 59 7.45 13.35 3.07
CA VAL A 59 8.25 12.12 3.04
C VAL A 59 9.50 12.23 3.92
N THR A 60 9.82 11.14 4.63
CA THR A 60 11.10 10.99 5.34
C THR A 60 12.13 10.38 4.40
N MET A 61 13.32 10.95 4.38
CA MET A 61 14.48 10.46 3.64
C MET A 61 15.51 9.89 4.61
N ASP A 62 16.00 8.70 4.30
CA ASP A 62 17.01 7.99 5.07
C ASP A 62 18.37 8.11 4.39
N PHE A 63 19.41 8.38 5.16
CA PHE A 63 20.77 8.59 4.68
C PHE A 63 21.69 7.48 5.15
N TYR A 64 22.46 6.91 4.24
CA TYR A 64 23.33 5.76 4.49
C TYR A 64 24.78 6.06 4.14
N ASP A 65 25.71 5.43 4.85
CA ASP A 65 27.13 5.44 4.50
C ASP A 65 27.45 4.47 3.34
N GLY A 66 28.71 4.44 2.90
CA GLY A 66 29.17 3.52 1.85
C GLY A 66 29.26 2.05 2.28
N SER A 67 28.89 1.72 3.51
CA SER A 67 28.86 0.37 4.10
C SER A 67 27.46 -0.05 4.56
N ASP A 68 26.41 0.64 4.06
CA ASP A 68 24.99 0.39 4.33
C ASP A 68 24.52 0.64 5.78
N ASN A 69 25.26 1.44 6.56
CA ASN A 69 24.80 1.86 7.88
C ASN A 69 23.94 3.12 7.78
N LEU A 70 22.79 3.11 8.45
CA LEU A 70 21.91 4.27 8.57
C LEU A 70 22.59 5.35 9.44
N LEU A 71 22.83 6.51 8.85
CA LEU A 71 23.43 7.67 9.51
C LEU A 71 22.38 8.59 10.13
N GLY A 72 21.17 8.63 9.56
CA GLY A 72 20.05 9.41 10.06
C GLY A 72 18.91 9.54 9.06
N SER A 73 17.81 10.11 9.52
CA SER A 73 16.58 10.30 8.74
C SER A 73 16.12 11.76 8.86
N LEU A 74 15.73 12.38 7.75
CA LEU A 74 15.23 13.76 7.73
C LEU A 74 13.89 13.85 7.00
N VAL A 75 12.99 14.69 7.49
CA VAL A 75 11.67 14.92 6.84
C VAL A 75 11.77 16.03 5.82
N PHE A 76 11.36 15.76 4.58
CA PHE A 76 11.31 16.76 3.52
C PHE A 76 10.26 17.84 3.79
N ASP A 77 10.64 19.12 3.63
CA ASP A 77 9.74 20.28 3.80
C ASP A 77 9.47 20.98 2.47
N TYR A 78 10.52 21.41 1.78
CA TYR A 78 10.43 22.28 0.62
C TYR A 78 11.64 22.13 -0.30
N TYR A 79 11.54 22.57 -1.56
CA TYR A 79 12.68 22.64 -2.47
C TYR A 79 12.66 23.91 -3.32
N ASP A 80 13.84 24.39 -3.69
CA ASP A 80 14.03 25.42 -4.71
C ASP A 80 14.97 24.90 -5.81
N ALA A 81 15.35 25.78 -6.75
CA ALA A 81 16.18 25.41 -7.89
C ALA A 81 17.60 24.92 -7.52
N ASN A 82 18.07 25.15 -6.29
CA ASN A 82 19.43 24.86 -5.85
C ASN A 82 19.49 23.99 -4.57
N TYR A 83 18.46 24.06 -3.73
CA TYR A 83 18.45 23.46 -2.39
C TYR A 83 17.19 22.66 -2.10
N ILE A 84 17.38 21.57 -1.37
CA ILE A 84 16.34 20.80 -0.70
C ILE A 84 16.34 21.17 0.79
N TYR A 85 15.18 21.48 1.33
CA TYR A 85 14.99 21.85 2.72
C TYR A 85 14.29 20.74 3.49
N PHE A 86 14.80 20.46 4.68
CA PHE A 86 14.25 19.50 5.62
C PHE A 86 13.75 20.21 6.87
N VAL A 87 12.73 19.62 7.49
CA VAL A 87 12.28 20.00 8.83
C VAL A 87 13.39 19.65 9.83
N ALA A 88 13.72 20.60 10.70
CA ALA A 88 14.65 20.36 11.81
C ALA A 88 14.21 21.13 13.05
N ASP A 89 14.39 20.53 14.23
CA ASP A 89 14.54 21.28 15.48
C ASP A 89 16.02 21.64 15.70
N ILE A 90 16.29 22.73 16.42
CA ILE A 90 17.64 23.32 16.63
C ILE A 90 18.66 22.30 17.21
N VAL A 91 18.18 21.23 17.83
CA VAL A 91 18.97 20.15 18.47
C VAL A 91 19.41 19.07 17.49
N GLU A 92 18.71 18.87 16.37
CA GLU A 92 18.98 17.81 15.38
C GLU A 92 20.15 18.17 14.45
N CYS A 93 20.46 19.46 14.31
CA CYS A 93 21.48 19.97 13.38
C CYS A 93 22.92 19.73 13.83
N GLU A 94 23.20 19.72 15.14
CA GLU A 94 24.57 19.65 15.69
C GLU A 94 25.15 18.22 15.71
N ASN A 95 24.32 17.20 15.52
CA ASN A 95 24.70 15.78 15.56
C ASN A 95 24.65 15.07 14.19
N LEU A 96 24.37 15.81 13.11
CA LEU A 96 24.35 15.25 11.76
C LEU A 96 25.80 15.06 11.25
N ALA A 97 26.46 13.97 11.64
CA ALA A 97 27.69 13.51 11.01
C ALA A 97 27.34 12.71 9.74
N LEU A 98 26.91 13.39 8.67
CA LEU A 98 26.48 12.70 7.45
C LEU A 98 27.56 12.69 6.38
N ASP A 99 28.51 11.76 6.49
CA ASP A 99 29.29 11.25 5.33
C ASP A 99 28.41 10.29 4.50
N ALA A 100 27.18 10.71 4.18
CA ALA A 100 26.21 9.86 3.51
C ALA A 100 26.61 9.65 2.04
N CYS A 101 26.64 8.40 1.58
CA CYS A 101 27.00 8.05 0.20
C CYS A 101 25.77 7.80 -0.68
N TYR A 102 24.64 7.45 -0.10
CA TYR A 102 23.35 7.39 -0.80
C TYR A 102 22.20 7.71 0.15
N MET A 103 21.06 8.08 -0.44
CA MET A 103 19.81 8.28 0.27
C MET A 103 18.73 7.34 -0.28
N THR A 104 17.77 6.98 0.58
CA THR A 104 16.56 6.28 0.16
C THR A 104 15.32 6.98 0.67
N PHE A 105 14.27 6.97 -0.13
CA PHE A 105 12.97 7.47 0.29
C PHE A 105 11.85 6.73 -0.43
N SER A 106 10.69 6.65 0.21
CA SER A 106 9.51 6.02 -0.37
C SER A 106 8.43 7.05 -0.60
N VAL A 107 7.90 7.10 -1.82
CA VAL A 107 6.74 7.93 -2.16
C VAL A 107 5.57 7.04 -2.53
N ASN A 108 4.37 7.55 -2.25
CA ASN A 108 3.17 6.93 -2.75
C ASN A 108 2.84 7.48 -4.15
N THR A 109 3.04 6.67 -5.18
CA THR A 109 2.76 7.02 -6.58
C THR A 109 1.32 6.68 -6.99
N LEU A 110 0.43 6.34 -6.05
CA LEU A 110 -0.96 6.01 -6.34
C LEU A 110 -1.65 7.15 -7.10
N LYS A 111 -1.99 6.86 -8.35
CA LYS A 111 -2.75 7.71 -9.25
C LYS A 111 -4.08 7.02 -9.54
N GLU A 112 -5.17 7.67 -9.16
CA GLU A 112 -6.52 7.26 -9.52
C GLU A 112 -6.89 7.87 -10.87
N THR A 113 -7.16 7.02 -11.86
CA THR A 113 -7.56 7.46 -13.20
C THR A 113 -8.99 7.01 -13.49
N PHE A 114 -9.86 7.98 -13.75
CA PHE A 114 -11.21 7.72 -14.24
C PHE A 114 -11.14 7.26 -15.69
N MET A 115 -11.71 6.10 -15.98
CA MET A 115 -11.73 5.54 -17.32
C MET A 115 -12.91 6.08 -18.12
N ASP A 116 -12.68 6.36 -19.39
CA ASP A 116 -13.73 6.68 -20.35
C ASP A 116 -14.51 5.41 -20.71
N LEU A 117 -15.83 5.44 -20.53
CA LEU A 117 -16.76 4.38 -20.95
C LEU A 117 -17.61 4.87 -22.13
N TYR A 118 -18.17 3.96 -22.93
CA TYR A 118 -19.16 4.38 -23.93
C TYR A 118 -20.46 4.84 -23.24
N PRO A 119 -21.16 5.85 -23.78
CA PRO A 119 -22.35 6.42 -23.14
C PRO A 119 -23.49 5.42 -22.85
N ASN A 120 -23.55 4.31 -23.60
CA ASN A 120 -24.58 3.28 -23.46
C ASN A 120 -23.98 1.93 -23.01
N GLU A 121 -22.74 1.91 -22.51
CA GLU A 121 -22.13 0.66 -22.03
C GLU A 121 -22.75 0.26 -20.68
N SER A 122 -23.38 -0.91 -20.64
CA SER A 122 -23.90 -1.47 -19.38
C SER A 122 -22.93 -2.53 -18.84
N ILE A 123 -22.33 -2.28 -17.69
CA ILE A 123 -21.46 -3.26 -17.01
C ILE A 123 -22.35 -4.24 -16.24
N SER A 124 -22.56 -5.44 -16.80
CA SER A 124 -23.33 -6.50 -16.14
C SER A 124 -22.43 -7.26 -15.17
N LEU A 125 -22.70 -7.12 -13.86
CA LEU A 125 -22.04 -7.85 -12.78
C LEU A 125 -22.84 -9.09 -12.39
N SER A 126 -22.15 -10.23 -12.32
CA SER A 126 -22.71 -11.48 -11.79
C SER A 126 -22.27 -11.64 -10.34
N TYR A 127 -23.13 -11.19 -9.42
CA TYR A 127 -22.89 -11.34 -7.99
C TYR A 127 -23.08 -12.79 -7.56
N GLN A 128 -22.05 -13.35 -6.92
CA GLN A 128 -22.12 -14.67 -6.29
C GLN A 128 -21.69 -14.48 -4.84
N PHE A 129 -22.58 -14.84 -3.92
CA PHE A 129 -22.35 -14.75 -2.48
C PHE A 129 -22.03 -16.14 -1.95
N THR A 130 -20.98 -16.24 -1.15
CA THR A 130 -20.62 -17.48 -0.45
C THR A 130 -21.22 -17.45 0.94
N ASP A 131 -21.71 -18.60 1.39
CA ASP A 131 -22.14 -18.79 2.78
C ASP A 131 -20.90 -18.79 3.68
N LEU A 132 -20.97 -18.14 4.85
CA LEU A 132 -19.88 -18.10 5.84
C LEU A 132 -19.47 -19.49 6.33
N ASN A 133 -20.34 -20.48 6.19
CA ASN A 133 -20.04 -21.88 6.54
C ASN A 133 -19.24 -22.62 5.45
N ASN A 134 -19.14 -22.06 4.24
CA ASN A 134 -18.42 -22.66 3.12
C ASN A 134 -17.51 -21.63 2.45
N PHE A 135 -16.22 -21.68 2.80
CA PHE A 135 -15.16 -20.83 2.24
C PHE A 135 -14.76 -21.23 0.81
N SER A 136 -15.73 -21.53 -0.07
CA SER A 136 -15.45 -21.71 -1.49
C SER A 136 -15.03 -20.37 -2.09
N GLN A 137 -13.92 -20.34 -2.84
CA GLN A 137 -13.41 -19.14 -3.50
C GLN A 137 -14.28 -18.78 -4.70
N ILE A 138 -15.43 -18.18 -4.45
CA ILE A 138 -16.35 -17.72 -5.50
C ILE A 138 -16.36 -16.20 -5.48
N GLY A 139 -16.01 -15.61 -6.63
CA GLY A 139 -15.92 -14.15 -6.77
C GLY A 139 -16.96 -13.59 -7.71
N THR A 140 -17.39 -12.36 -7.43
CA THR A 140 -18.19 -11.58 -8.37
C THR A 140 -17.33 -11.18 -9.55
N PHE A 141 -17.83 -11.35 -10.77
CA PHE A 141 -17.16 -10.94 -12.00
C PHE A 141 -18.13 -10.25 -12.97
N SER A 142 -17.59 -9.40 -13.84
CA SER A 142 -18.34 -8.81 -14.95
C SER A 142 -18.25 -9.67 -16.19
N ARG A 143 -19.21 -9.51 -17.09
CA ARG A 143 -19.00 -9.88 -18.50
C ARG A 143 -17.95 -8.97 -19.12
N ASP A 144 -17.30 -9.44 -20.18
CA ASP A 144 -16.39 -8.62 -20.96
C ASP A 144 -17.16 -7.45 -21.59
N PHE A 145 -16.62 -6.24 -21.45
CA PHE A 145 -17.18 -5.02 -22.01
C PHE A 145 -16.09 -4.20 -22.71
N ARG A 146 -16.51 -3.27 -23.59
CA ARG A 146 -15.57 -2.47 -24.39
C ARG A 146 -15.43 -1.07 -23.82
N ILE A 147 -14.20 -0.56 -23.87
CA ILE A 147 -13.88 0.83 -23.57
C ILE A 147 -13.12 1.47 -24.75
N PRO A 148 -13.37 2.75 -25.05
CA PRO A 148 -12.64 3.45 -26.11
C PRO A 148 -11.16 3.61 -25.76
N ALA A 149 -10.29 3.58 -26.77
CA ALA A 149 -8.86 3.86 -26.62
C ALA A 149 -8.58 5.38 -26.57
N THR A 150 -9.19 6.09 -25.61
CA THR A 150 -8.87 7.51 -25.37
C THR A 150 -7.45 7.64 -24.84
N LYS A 151 -6.85 8.83 -24.99
CA LYS A 151 -5.51 9.13 -24.44
C LYS A 151 -5.40 8.77 -22.95
N ARG A 152 -6.45 9.07 -22.18
CA ARG A 152 -6.54 8.76 -20.74
C ARG A 152 -6.55 7.26 -20.47
N ASN A 153 -7.33 6.49 -21.22
CA ASN A 153 -7.40 5.03 -21.07
C ASN A 153 -6.10 4.34 -21.48
N VAL A 154 -5.46 4.82 -22.55
CA VAL A 154 -4.16 4.30 -23.02
C VAL A 154 -3.05 4.58 -22.00
N GLU A 155 -3.01 5.77 -21.41
CA GLU A 155 -2.04 6.11 -20.37
C GLU A 155 -2.22 5.26 -19.11
N ALA A 156 -3.45 4.96 -18.71
CA ALA A 156 -3.75 4.14 -17.53
C ALA A 156 -3.41 2.66 -17.71
N LEU A 157 -3.63 2.12 -18.92
CA LEU A 157 -3.40 0.70 -19.23
C LEU A 157 -1.97 0.42 -19.72
N GLY A 158 -1.28 1.45 -20.21
CA GLY A 158 0.03 1.32 -20.85
C GLY A 158 -0.06 1.08 -22.37
N PRO A 159 1.07 1.03 -23.08
CA PRO A 159 1.12 0.81 -24.52
C PRO A 159 0.91 -0.67 -24.85
N LEU A 160 -0.27 -1.21 -24.52
CA LEU A 160 -0.67 -2.61 -24.79
C LEU A 160 -0.75 -2.95 -26.28
N TYR A 161 -0.59 -1.96 -27.15
CA TYR A 161 -0.69 -2.08 -28.60
C TYR A 161 0.65 -2.34 -29.30
N ASP A 162 1.78 -2.18 -28.59
CA ASP A 162 3.11 -2.39 -29.16
C ASP A 162 3.61 -3.81 -28.82
N TYR A 163 3.83 -4.61 -29.86
CA TYR A 163 4.35 -5.98 -29.71
C TYR A 163 5.84 -6.00 -29.29
N ASN A 164 6.59 -4.93 -29.60
CA ASN A 164 8.01 -4.83 -29.27
C ASN A 164 8.25 -4.26 -27.87
N PHE A 165 7.22 -3.76 -27.20
CA PHE A 165 7.32 -3.22 -25.86
C PHE A 165 7.28 -4.36 -24.84
N VAL A 166 8.46 -4.83 -24.44
CA VAL A 166 8.65 -5.78 -23.34
C VAL A 166 8.98 -4.97 -22.09
N ASP A 167 7.95 -4.59 -21.35
CA ASP A 167 8.09 -4.07 -19.99
C ASP A 167 7.34 -5.01 -19.04
N ASP A 168 8.02 -5.48 -18.00
CA ASP A 168 7.45 -6.39 -16.99
C ASP A 168 6.30 -5.71 -16.20
N VAL A 169 6.22 -4.38 -16.29
CA VAL A 169 5.25 -3.56 -15.58
C VAL A 169 3.91 -3.43 -16.32
N GLN A 170 3.84 -3.53 -17.65
CA GLN A 170 2.61 -3.23 -18.41
C GLN A 170 2.29 -4.34 -19.42
N SER A 171 1.38 -5.24 -19.05
CA SER A 171 1.06 -6.44 -19.83
C SER A 171 -0.42 -6.83 -19.77
N PHE A 172 -0.92 -7.52 -20.79
CA PHE A 172 -2.25 -8.15 -20.80
C PHE A 172 -2.47 -9.16 -19.65
N SER A 173 -1.37 -9.68 -19.07
CA SER A 173 -1.43 -10.56 -17.91
C SER A 173 -1.57 -9.81 -16.57
N ARG A 174 -1.34 -8.49 -16.55
CA ARG A 174 -1.40 -7.68 -15.33
C ARG A 174 -2.82 -7.54 -14.83
N LYS A 175 -2.97 -7.57 -13.51
CA LYS A 175 -4.18 -7.19 -12.79
C LYS A 175 -4.07 -5.71 -12.44
N TYR A 176 -5.00 -4.90 -12.96
CA TYR A 176 -5.07 -3.48 -12.66
C TYR A 176 -6.09 -3.26 -11.55
N THR A 177 -5.66 -2.84 -10.37
CA THR A 177 -6.57 -2.57 -9.26
C THR A 177 -7.60 -1.52 -9.68
N ALA A 178 -8.87 -1.81 -9.45
CA ALA A 178 -9.96 -1.00 -9.95
C ALA A 178 -11.17 -0.96 -9.00
N GLU A 179 -11.91 0.13 -9.10
CA GLU A 179 -13.14 0.35 -8.35
C GLU A 179 -14.26 0.75 -9.32
N LEU A 180 -15.40 0.08 -9.19
CA LEU A 180 -16.64 0.45 -9.86
C LEU A 180 -17.48 1.31 -8.93
N ARG A 181 -17.90 2.47 -9.44
CA ARG A 181 -18.80 3.40 -8.75
C ARG A 181 -20.06 3.65 -9.56
N VAL A 182 -21.15 3.92 -8.86
CA VAL A 182 -22.40 4.43 -9.43
C VAL A 182 -22.77 5.66 -8.62
N ASP A 183 -22.94 6.81 -9.28
CA ASP A 183 -23.26 8.08 -8.61
C ASP A 183 -22.32 8.38 -7.43
N THR A 184 -21.01 8.16 -7.65
CA THR A 184 -19.92 8.34 -6.66
C THR A 184 -19.88 7.29 -5.53
N ILE A 185 -20.87 6.38 -5.43
CA ILE A 185 -20.89 5.32 -4.43
C ILE A 185 -20.13 4.09 -4.95
N PRO A 186 -19.12 3.56 -4.22
CA PRO A 186 -18.43 2.34 -4.62
C PRO A 186 -19.35 1.12 -4.49
N ILE A 187 -19.62 0.47 -5.63
CA ILE A 187 -20.45 -0.74 -5.69
C ILE A 187 -19.62 -2.02 -5.59
N SER A 188 -18.37 -1.99 -6.07
CA SER A 188 -17.46 -3.14 -6.05
C SER A 188 -16.01 -2.70 -6.19
N ARG A 189 -15.13 -3.35 -5.43
CA ARG A 189 -13.67 -3.23 -5.53
C ARG A 189 -13.07 -4.53 -6.02
N GLY A 190 -11.98 -4.42 -6.76
CA GLY A 190 -11.45 -5.54 -7.52
C GLY A 190 -10.24 -5.19 -8.36
N TYR A 191 -10.08 -5.96 -9.43
CA TYR A 191 -9.12 -5.70 -10.49
C TYR A 191 -9.76 -5.89 -11.86
N ILE A 192 -9.21 -5.18 -12.84
CA ILE A 192 -9.52 -5.35 -14.25
C ILE A 192 -8.40 -6.14 -14.91
N ARG A 193 -8.79 -6.97 -15.88
CA ARG A 193 -7.88 -7.60 -16.83
C ARG A 193 -8.24 -7.17 -18.25
N VAL A 194 -7.22 -6.84 -19.03
CA VAL A 194 -7.37 -6.57 -20.46
C VAL A 194 -7.32 -7.90 -21.21
N MET A 195 -8.37 -8.21 -21.94
CA MET A 195 -8.52 -9.46 -22.69
C MET A 195 -8.00 -9.31 -24.12
N ALA A 196 -8.31 -8.18 -24.76
CA ALA A 196 -7.89 -7.88 -26.11
C ALA A 196 -7.82 -6.37 -26.35
N ALA A 197 -6.99 -5.97 -27.30
CA ALA A 197 -6.91 -4.60 -27.80
C ALA A 197 -7.15 -4.63 -29.32
N TYR A 198 -8.09 -3.85 -29.80
CA TYR A 198 -8.50 -3.83 -31.21
C TYR A 198 -7.89 -2.64 -31.94
N LYS A 199 -7.26 -2.90 -33.08
CA LYS A 199 -6.76 -1.86 -34.00
C LYS A 199 -7.64 -1.78 -35.24
N GLN A 200 -7.96 -0.56 -35.67
CA GLN A 200 -8.64 -0.26 -36.93
C GLN A 200 -7.76 0.71 -37.73
N GLN A 201 -7.41 0.36 -38.97
CA GLN A 201 -6.58 1.20 -39.86
C GLN A 201 -5.28 1.68 -39.19
N ASP A 202 -4.61 0.77 -38.46
CA ASP A 202 -3.37 1.02 -37.72
C ASP A 202 -3.49 1.91 -36.46
N PHE A 203 -4.68 2.42 -36.18
CA PHE A 203 -5.00 3.13 -34.94
C PHE A 203 -5.66 2.20 -33.91
N LEU A 204 -5.33 2.40 -32.64
CA LEU A 204 -5.97 1.69 -31.54
C LEU A 204 -7.40 2.22 -31.38
N SER A 205 -8.38 1.34 -31.51
CA SER A 205 -9.80 1.69 -31.46
C SER A 205 -10.37 1.45 -30.07
N ASP A 206 -10.30 0.18 -29.61
CA ASP A 206 -11.06 -0.27 -28.45
C ASP A 206 -10.21 -1.23 -27.60
N PHE A 207 -10.46 -1.24 -26.29
CA PHE A 207 -10.01 -2.31 -25.39
C PHE A 207 -11.19 -3.15 -24.93
N GLN A 208 -11.00 -4.46 -24.91
CA GLN A 208 -11.90 -5.41 -24.27
C GLN A 208 -11.37 -5.75 -22.89
N ILE A 209 -12.18 -5.46 -21.86
CA ILE A 209 -11.79 -5.64 -20.47
C ILE A 209 -12.83 -6.44 -19.69
N ALA A 210 -12.36 -7.10 -18.63
CA ALA A 210 -13.19 -7.84 -17.69
C ALA A 210 -12.84 -7.42 -16.25
N PHE A 211 -13.86 -7.18 -15.43
CA PHE A 211 -13.72 -6.82 -14.02
C PHE A 211 -13.95 -8.03 -13.12
N TYR A 212 -13.10 -8.20 -12.11
CA TYR A 212 -13.19 -9.24 -11.09
C TYR A 212 -13.14 -8.58 -9.72
N SER A 213 -14.04 -8.95 -8.82
CA SER A 213 -14.03 -8.44 -7.44
C SER A 213 -12.87 -9.05 -6.62
N ASP A 214 -12.46 -8.35 -5.55
CA ASP A 214 -11.43 -8.80 -4.60
C ASP A 214 -11.92 -9.82 -3.56
N ALA A 215 -13.23 -10.01 -3.41
CA ALA A 215 -13.82 -11.01 -2.50
C ALA A 215 -13.19 -12.43 -2.56
N PRO A 216 -12.93 -13.03 -3.74
CA PRO A 216 -12.25 -14.33 -3.81
C PRO A 216 -10.79 -14.26 -3.33
N ASN A 217 -10.12 -13.11 -3.41
CA ASN A 217 -8.75 -12.97 -2.92
C ASN A 217 -8.70 -12.98 -1.39
N PHE A 218 -9.71 -12.45 -0.70
CA PHE A 218 -9.78 -12.44 0.77
C PHE A 218 -9.66 -13.84 1.39
N VAL A 219 -10.37 -14.83 0.83
CA VAL A 219 -10.30 -16.23 1.33
C VAL A 219 -8.89 -16.80 1.18
N LYS A 220 -8.19 -16.44 0.09
CA LYS A 220 -6.81 -16.87 -0.16
C LYS A 220 -5.84 -16.20 0.81
N GLU A 221 -5.94 -14.88 0.97
CA GLU A 221 -5.11 -14.11 1.90
C GLU A 221 -5.32 -14.57 3.35
N LEU A 222 -6.57 -14.88 3.74
CA LEU A 222 -6.87 -15.44 5.06
C LEU A 222 -6.31 -16.87 5.19
N GLY A 223 -6.45 -17.70 4.16
CA GLY A 223 -5.97 -19.08 4.17
C GLY A 223 -4.43 -19.20 4.21
N GLU A 224 -3.71 -18.20 3.72
CA GLU A 224 -2.24 -18.13 3.79
C GLU A 224 -1.75 -17.71 5.18
N LYS A 225 -2.55 -16.94 5.94
CA LYS A 225 -2.24 -16.53 7.31
C LYS A 225 -2.45 -17.68 8.29
N LYS A 226 -1.49 -17.87 9.19
CA LYS A 226 -1.56 -18.89 10.24
C LYS A 226 -1.90 -18.24 11.58
N LEU A 227 -2.48 -19.02 12.49
CA LEU A 227 -2.74 -18.57 13.87
C LEU A 227 -1.47 -18.08 14.59
N LYS A 228 -0.29 -18.60 14.21
CA LYS A 228 1.01 -18.15 14.73
C LYS A 228 1.40 -16.73 14.29
N ASP A 229 0.80 -16.21 13.22
CA ASP A 229 1.12 -14.88 12.66
C ASP A 229 0.32 -13.78 13.38
N LEU A 230 -0.55 -14.16 14.34
CA LEU A 230 -1.20 -13.25 15.27
C LEU A 230 -0.17 -12.81 16.33
N THR A 231 0.45 -11.65 16.10
CA THR A 231 1.49 -11.08 16.99
C THR A 231 0.97 -10.75 18.38
N ASP A 232 -0.34 -10.58 18.54
CA ASP A 232 -0.97 -10.19 19.80
C ASP A 232 -1.39 -11.40 20.65
N LEU A 233 -1.34 -12.62 20.09
CA LEU A 233 -1.71 -13.84 20.82
C LEU A 233 -0.89 -14.03 22.12
N PRO A 234 0.43 -13.79 22.14
CA PRO A 234 1.24 -13.89 23.36
C PRO A 234 0.93 -12.81 24.41
N ASN A 235 0.41 -11.64 23.99
CA ASN A 235 0.02 -10.57 24.92
C ASN A 235 -1.35 -10.85 25.55
N LEU A 236 -2.16 -11.69 24.90
CA LEU A 236 -3.45 -12.17 25.38
C LEU A 236 -3.31 -13.47 26.20
N ASP A 237 -2.11 -14.04 26.31
CA ASP A 237 -1.82 -15.18 27.19
C ASP A 237 -1.62 -14.69 28.62
N GLU A 238 -2.69 -14.77 29.43
CA GLU A 238 -2.63 -14.46 30.85
C GLU A 238 -2.69 -15.73 31.70
N GLU A 239 -1.85 -15.79 32.73
CA GLU A 239 -1.93 -16.84 33.72
C GLU A 239 -3.29 -16.81 34.42
N VAL A 240 -3.96 -17.96 34.46
CA VAL A 240 -5.23 -18.14 35.15
C VAL A 240 -4.98 -18.04 36.65
N ASN A 241 -5.06 -16.83 37.22
CA ASN A 241 -4.91 -16.56 38.64
C ASN A 241 -6.18 -15.89 39.20
N PHE A 242 -6.38 -15.97 40.52
CA PHE A 242 -7.61 -15.49 41.15
C PHE A 242 -7.88 -14.00 40.88
N THR A 243 -6.85 -13.17 40.90
CA THR A 243 -6.95 -11.72 40.64
C THR A 243 -7.46 -11.42 39.22
N ASN A 244 -6.94 -12.13 38.21
CA ASN A 244 -7.29 -11.95 36.80
C ASN A 244 -8.69 -12.49 36.47
N VAL A 245 -9.13 -13.55 37.16
CA VAL A 245 -10.48 -14.13 37.01
C VAL A 245 -11.56 -13.21 37.60
N THR A 246 -11.28 -12.54 38.72
CA THR A 246 -12.27 -11.65 39.37
C THR A 246 -12.45 -10.30 38.69
N ASN A 247 -11.48 -9.85 37.90
CA ASN A 247 -11.53 -8.57 37.20
C ASN A 247 -11.97 -8.75 35.74
N ILE A 248 -13.24 -8.43 35.47
CA ILE A 248 -13.82 -8.46 34.12
C ILE A 248 -13.19 -7.33 33.29
N THR A 249 -12.61 -7.67 32.14
CA THR A 249 -12.21 -6.69 31.10
C THR A 249 -12.92 -7.02 29.80
N SER A 250 -13.00 -6.07 28.88
CA SER A 250 -13.62 -6.23 27.55
C SER A 250 -12.86 -7.18 26.62
N GLU A 251 -11.68 -7.63 27.03
CA GLU A 251 -10.73 -8.39 26.21
C GLU A 251 -10.79 -9.90 26.50
N ARG A 252 -11.52 -10.35 27.55
CA ARG A 252 -11.45 -11.73 28.03
C ARG A 252 -12.79 -12.33 28.45
N ILE A 253 -12.95 -13.63 28.15
CA ILE A 253 -14.07 -14.47 28.60
C ILE A 253 -13.48 -15.75 29.18
N TRP A 254 -13.60 -15.95 30.49
CA TRP A 254 -13.20 -17.17 31.18
C TRP A 254 -14.31 -18.23 31.04
N ALA A 255 -13.96 -19.44 30.63
CA ALA A 255 -14.92 -20.54 30.51
C ALA A 255 -14.84 -21.47 31.74
N LEU A 256 -15.95 -22.18 32.05
CA LEU A 256 -16.03 -23.14 33.16
C LEU A 256 -15.05 -24.34 33.05
N ILE A 257 -14.32 -24.44 31.93
CA ILE A 257 -13.32 -25.46 31.66
C ILE A 257 -11.89 -25.00 31.99
N ASP A 258 -11.68 -23.71 32.25
CA ASP A 258 -10.38 -23.14 32.65
C ASP A 258 -10.15 -23.37 34.14
N ARG A 259 -9.95 -24.63 34.52
CA ARG A 259 -10.00 -25.09 35.93
C ARG A 259 -8.65 -25.15 36.64
N ALA A 260 -7.57 -24.62 36.06
CA ALA A 260 -6.25 -24.79 36.63
C ALA A 260 -5.41 -23.51 36.61
N SER A 261 -4.96 -23.10 37.79
CA SER A 261 -3.78 -22.25 37.97
C SER A 261 -2.62 -23.19 38.33
N GLY A 262 -1.57 -23.27 37.50
CA GLY A 262 -0.40 -24.11 37.79
C GLY A 262 -0.71 -25.58 38.10
N ASN A 263 -1.57 -26.25 37.30
CA ASN A 263 -2.06 -27.63 37.52
C ASN A 263 -2.88 -27.85 38.81
N LYS A 264 -3.41 -26.82 39.45
CA LYS A 264 -4.23 -26.94 40.67
C LYS A 264 -5.61 -26.31 40.51
N ALA A 265 -6.62 -26.95 41.10
CA ALA A 265 -7.98 -26.44 41.12
C ALA A 265 -8.09 -25.18 42.00
N PHE A 266 -8.88 -24.19 41.57
CA PHE A 266 -9.13 -22.93 42.30
C PHE A 266 -9.76 -23.09 43.70
N SER A 267 -10.08 -24.32 44.11
CA SER A 267 -10.61 -24.64 45.45
C SER A 267 -9.53 -24.76 46.53
N GLU A 268 -8.24 -24.66 46.19
CA GLU A 268 -7.14 -24.90 47.13
C GLU A 268 -6.35 -23.62 47.42
N TYR A 269 -6.74 -22.88 48.46
CA TYR A 269 -5.96 -21.76 49.00
C TYR A 269 -4.74 -22.23 49.83
N GLY A 270 -3.98 -23.20 49.32
CA GLY A 270 -2.69 -23.59 49.89
C GLY A 270 -2.73 -24.12 51.33
N GLU A 271 -3.82 -24.77 51.75
CA GLU A 271 -3.85 -25.46 53.04
C GLU A 271 -2.93 -26.70 53.02
N ALA A 272 -2.18 -26.89 54.10
CA ALA A 272 -1.24 -28.01 54.19
C ALA A 272 -1.99 -29.35 54.15
N ASN A 273 -1.61 -30.23 53.22
CA ASN A 273 -2.10 -31.62 53.01
C ASN A 273 -3.37 -31.83 52.17
N THR A 274 -3.76 -30.90 51.30
CA THR A 274 -4.68 -31.24 50.18
C THR A 274 -3.87 -31.59 48.93
N ARG A 275 -4.33 -32.61 48.18
CA ARG A 275 -3.62 -33.24 47.05
C ARG A 275 -3.98 -32.59 45.72
#